data_AF-A0A231HHL2-F1
#
_entry.id   AF-A0A231HHL2-F1
#
_cell.length_a   1.000
_cell.length_b   1.000
_cell.length_c   1.000
_cell.angle_alpha   90.00
_cell.angle_beta   90.00
_cell.angle_gamma   90.00
#
_symmetry.space_group_name_H-M   'P 1'
#
loop_
_entity.id
_entity.type
_entity.pdbx_description
1 polymer ?
#
loop_
_entity_poly.entity_id
_entity_poly.type
_entity_poly.pdbx_seq_one_letter_code
_entity_poly.pdbx_strand_id
1 'polypeptide(L)'
;MLLKSLSTRFYTFLGACLLGLSLGSAAQADDMRSEAVFVQDLDSASVLYDKNSEEVRPIASITKLMTALVVAESGLPLQQMLSVSEADIDRLRNSRSRLSVGTRLSRADMLHLALMSSENRAAHALGRHYPGGLQAFVRAMNDKARALGMRHSRFVDPTGLSADNVSTPRDLVKLLRAVNRHPVIKRYTVSTDYNVKMKNGRQLVYHNTNRLVKSNDWDINVSKTGFINEAGLCLVMITRIDNREVAMVFLNSQGRYSRIGDAVRVRNYVEKHINLAMLK
;
A
#
# COMPACT_ATOMS: atom_id res chain seq x y z
N MET A 1 -76.12 23.29 41.03
CA MET A 1 -75.72 24.43 41.89
C MET A 1 -74.34 24.10 42.44
N LEU A 2 -73.22 24.75 42.14
CA LEU A 2 -72.91 26.05 41.55
C LEU A 2 -71.66 25.89 40.64
N LEU A 3 -71.65 26.62 39.52
CA LEU A 3 -70.44 26.95 38.75
C LEU A 3 -69.64 28.05 39.45
N LYS A 4 -68.30 27.92 39.46
CA LYS A 4 -67.27 28.99 39.45
C LYS A 4 -65.95 28.30 39.06
N SER A 5 -64.96 28.85 38.38
CA SER A 5 -64.81 29.87 37.34
C SER A 5 -63.36 29.66 36.83
N LEU A 6 -63.10 30.03 35.58
CA LEU A 6 -61.80 29.98 34.91
C LEU A 6 -60.63 30.52 35.76
N SER A 7 -59.45 29.91 35.64
CA SER A 7 -58.22 30.69 35.39
C SER A 7 -57.16 29.87 34.65
N THR A 8 -56.65 30.51 33.63
CA THR A 8 -55.67 30.12 32.62
C THR A 8 -54.27 29.96 33.21
N ARG A 9 -53.51 28.92 32.79
CA ARG A 9 -52.04 28.97 32.68
C ARG A 9 -51.55 27.85 31.76
N PHE A 10 -51.28 28.25 30.51
CA PHE A 10 -50.44 27.53 29.56
C PHE A 10 -49.02 27.44 30.12
N TYR A 11 -48.49 26.22 30.30
CA TYR A 11 -47.05 25.98 30.33
C TYR A 11 -46.71 25.07 29.15
N THR A 12 -46.33 25.71 28.05
CA THR A 12 -45.65 25.11 26.91
C THR A 12 -44.28 24.63 27.38
N PHE A 13 -44.13 23.32 27.61
CA PHE A 13 -42.81 22.72 27.84
C PHE A 13 -42.15 22.49 26.48
N LEU A 14 -41.37 23.49 26.03
CA LEU A 14 -40.51 23.36 24.85
C LEU A 14 -39.31 22.50 25.27
N GLY A 15 -39.40 21.19 25.05
CA GLY A 15 -38.26 20.28 25.20
C GLY A 15 -37.23 20.58 24.11
N ALA A 16 -36.16 21.28 24.47
CA ALA A 16 -35.02 21.48 23.60
C ALA A 16 -34.27 20.15 23.43
N CYS A 17 -34.50 19.45 22.32
CA CYS A 17 -33.61 18.40 21.83
C CYS A 17 -32.27 19.03 21.47
N LEU A 18 -31.31 18.97 22.40
CA LEU A 18 -29.89 19.20 22.12
C LEU A 18 -29.38 18.06 21.24
N LEU A 19 -29.51 18.21 19.93
CA LEU A 19 -28.72 17.47 18.95
C LEU A 19 -27.25 17.88 19.18
N GLY A 20 -26.52 17.03 19.90
CA GLY A 20 -25.07 17.09 19.98
C GLY A 20 -24.47 16.81 18.61
N LEU A 21 -24.39 17.83 17.75
CA LEU A 21 -23.54 17.84 16.58
C LEU A 21 -22.09 17.84 17.08
N SER A 22 -21.48 16.66 17.10
CA SER A 22 -20.03 16.56 17.13
C SER A 22 -19.51 17.21 15.84
N LEU A 23 -19.09 18.48 15.93
CA LEU A 23 -18.27 19.12 14.93
C LEU A 23 -16.91 18.40 14.92
N GLY A 24 -16.86 17.26 14.22
CA GLY A 24 -15.61 16.67 13.78
C GLY A 24 -14.92 17.72 12.92
N SER A 25 -13.72 18.13 13.32
CA SER A 25 -12.91 19.09 12.57
C SER A 25 -12.59 18.52 11.19
N ALA A 26 -13.42 18.85 10.20
CA ALA A 26 -13.24 18.50 8.80
C ALA A 26 -12.20 19.38 8.08
N ALA A 27 -11.59 20.34 8.78
CA ALA A 27 -10.93 21.49 8.16
C ALA A 27 -9.44 21.33 7.81
N GLN A 28 -8.88 20.10 7.79
CA GLN A 28 -7.48 19.87 7.34
C GLN A 28 -7.33 18.77 6.29
N ALA A 29 -8.44 18.27 5.74
CA ALA A 29 -8.44 17.16 4.80
C ALA A 29 -8.12 17.54 3.33
N ASP A 30 -8.08 18.82 2.96
CA ASP A 30 -8.00 19.24 1.54
C ASP A 30 -6.58 19.41 0.95
N ASP A 31 -5.50 19.26 1.71
CA ASP A 31 -4.12 19.49 1.19
C ASP A 31 -3.40 18.23 0.67
N MET A 32 -4.10 17.10 0.55
CA MET A 32 -3.50 15.89 -0.03
C MET A 32 -3.43 15.99 -1.54
N ARG A 33 -2.22 15.84 -2.08
CA ARG A 33 -1.98 15.81 -3.53
C ARG A 33 -2.30 14.46 -4.16
N SER A 34 -2.56 13.45 -3.33
CA SER A 34 -3.12 12.16 -3.72
C SER A 34 -4.62 12.25 -3.89
N GLU A 35 -5.12 11.69 -5.00
CA GLU A 35 -6.56 11.64 -5.27
C GLU A 35 -7.30 10.67 -4.38
N ALA A 36 -6.66 9.57 -3.99
CA ALA A 36 -7.22 8.62 -3.02
C ALA A 36 -6.21 8.32 -1.91
N VAL A 37 -6.67 8.41 -0.66
CA VAL A 37 -5.88 8.24 0.56
C VAL A 37 -6.67 7.43 1.57
N PHE A 38 -6.01 6.47 2.20
CA PHE A 38 -6.58 5.76 3.33
C PHE A 38 -5.52 5.48 4.38
N VAL A 39 -5.82 5.85 5.62
CA VAL A 39 -4.90 5.71 6.76
C VAL A 39 -5.65 5.02 7.89
N GLN A 40 -5.10 3.92 8.39
CA GLN A 40 -5.73 3.10 9.41
C GLN A 40 -4.71 2.71 10.49
N ASP A 41 -5.12 2.85 11.75
CA ASP A 41 -4.46 2.23 12.91
C ASP A 41 -4.67 0.71 12.86
N LEU A 42 -3.60 -0.07 12.76
CA LEU A 42 -3.70 -1.50 12.51
C LEU A 42 -4.20 -2.30 13.71
N ASP A 43 -3.95 -1.82 14.93
CA ASP A 43 -4.31 -2.52 16.17
C ASP A 43 -5.80 -2.34 16.47
N SER A 44 -6.29 -1.09 16.48
CA SER A 44 -7.69 -0.76 16.76
C SER A 44 -8.62 -0.85 15.54
N ALA A 45 -8.04 -0.95 14.33
CA ALA A 45 -8.75 -0.80 13.05
C ALA A 45 -9.40 0.58 12.83
N SER A 46 -9.11 1.58 13.68
CA SER A 46 -9.64 2.94 13.57
C SER A 46 -9.19 3.60 12.27
N VAL A 47 -10.14 4.18 11.55
CA VAL A 47 -9.86 5.00 10.37
C VAL A 47 -9.35 6.36 10.85
N LEU A 48 -8.12 6.70 10.49
CA LEU A 48 -7.47 7.96 10.86
C LEU A 48 -7.64 9.02 9.77
N TYR A 49 -7.67 8.60 8.51
CA TYR A 49 -7.91 9.50 7.38
C TYR A 49 -8.51 8.72 6.22
N ASP A 50 -9.48 9.32 5.54
CA ASP A 50 -10.22 8.71 4.44
C ASP A 50 -10.54 9.74 3.34
N LYS A 51 -10.04 9.49 2.13
CA LYS A 51 -10.35 10.25 0.93
C LYS A 51 -10.46 9.27 -0.24
N ASN A 52 -11.66 9.13 -0.82
CA ASN A 52 -11.92 8.26 -1.97
C ASN A 52 -11.41 6.80 -1.78
N SER A 53 -11.49 6.25 -0.56
CA SER A 53 -10.86 4.97 -0.22
C SER A 53 -11.52 3.72 -0.84
N GLU A 54 -12.69 3.88 -1.45
CA GLU A 54 -13.41 2.83 -2.21
C GLU A 54 -13.20 2.94 -3.73
N GLU A 55 -12.50 3.97 -4.20
CA GLU A 55 -12.32 4.16 -5.64
C GLU A 55 -11.30 3.18 -6.22
N VAL A 56 -11.73 2.43 -7.23
CA VAL A 56 -10.88 1.48 -7.95
C VAL A 56 -9.93 2.25 -8.86
N ARG A 57 -8.62 2.06 -8.64
CA ARG A 57 -7.58 2.74 -9.42
C ARG A 57 -6.48 1.77 -9.85
N PRO A 58 -5.80 2.02 -10.98
CA PRO A 58 -4.56 1.34 -11.30
C PRO A 58 -3.53 1.54 -10.17
N ILE A 59 -2.86 0.46 -9.76
CA ILE A 59 -1.95 0.49 -8.60
C ILE A 59 -0.48 0.35 -8.96
N ALA A 60 -0.18 0.23 -10.26
CA ALA A 60 1.18 0.06 -10.75
C ALA A 60 1.96 -1.00 -9.95
N SER A 61 3.22 -0.74 -9.65
CA SER A 61 4.12 -1.64 -8.90
C SER A 61 3.74 -1.93 -7.45
N ILE A 62 2.67 -1.34 -6.89
CA ILE A 62 2.12 -1.84 -5.62
C ILE A 62 1.69 -3.30 -5.75
N THR A 63 1.30 -3.71 -6.97
CA THR A 63 1.11 -5.11 -7.40
C THR A 63 2.17 -6.07 -6.85
N LYS A 64 3.45 -5.66 -6.80
CA LYS A 64 4.55 -6.54 -6.41
C LYS A 64 4.48 -7.02 -4.96
N LEU A 65 3.68 -6.37 -4.11
CA LEU A 65 3.36 -6.88 -2.77
C LEU A 65 2.50 -8.15 -2.85
N MET A 66 1.52 -8.21 -3.77
CA MET A 66 0.74 -9.43 -4.02
C MET A 66 1.62 -10.53 -4.62
N THR A 67 2.48 -10.17 -5.58
CA THR A 67 3.48 -11.09 -6.14
C THR A 67 4.35 -11.70 -5.04
N ALA A 68 4.87 -10.85 -4.14
CA ALA A 68 5.70 -11.30 -3.02
C ALA A 68 4.94 -12.21 -2.05
N LEU A 69 3.68 -11.89 -1.76
CA LEU A 69 2.85 -12.70 -0.88
C LEU A 69 2.62 -14.10 -1.45
N VAL A 70 2.24 -14.19 -2.73
CA VAL A 70 2.04 -15.49 -3.42
C VAL A 70 3.35 -16.29 -3.47
N VAL A 71 4.48 -15.64 -3.73
CA VAL A 71 5.79 -16.31 -3.72
C VAL A 71 6.16 -16.82 -2.33
N ALA A 72 6.00 -16.00 -1.29
CA ALA A 72 6.34 -16.37 0.09
C ALA A 72 5.49 -17.55 0.59
N GLU A 73 4.21 -17.62 0.20
CA GLU A 73 3.28 -18.67 0.63
C GLU A 73 3.30 -19.91 -0.27
N SER A 74 4.04 -19.89 -1.39
CA SER A 74 4.11 -21.02 -2.32
C SER A 74 4.90 -22.22 -1.80
N GLY A 75 5.68 -22.05 -0.72
CA GLY A 75 6.61 -23.08 -0.23
C GLY A 75 7.81 -23.35 -1.14
N LEU A 76 7.98 -22.59 -2.24
CA LEU A 76 9.07 -22.80 -3.18
C LEU A 76 10.43 -22.41 -2.58
N PRO A 77 11.52 -23.16 -2.83
CA PRO A 77 12.81 -22.90 -2.21
C PRO A 77 13.39 -21.53 -2.59
N LEU A 78 13.65 -20.66 -1.61
CA LEU A 78 14.19 -19.32 -1.89
C LEU A 78 15.55 -19.35 -2.60
N GLN A 79 16.31 -20.44 -2.45
CA GLN A 79 17.67 -20.54 -3.00
C GLN A 79 17.70 -21.07 -4.44
N GLN A 80 16.55 -21.45 -4.99
CA GLN A 80 16.47 -21.90 -6.39
C GLN A 80 16.90 -20.77 -7.33
N MET A 81 17.82 -21.07 -8.23
CA MET A 81 18.31 -20.13 -9.23
C MET A 81 17.31 -19.98 -10.38
N LEU A 82 16.76 -18.78 -10.53
CA LEU A 82 15.83 -18.40 -11.60
C LEU A 82 16.58 -17.63 -12.68
N SER A 83 16.30 -17.94 -13.95
CA SER A 83 16.82 -17.20 -15.10
C SER A 83 15.85 -16.11 -15.54
N VAL A 84 16.38 -14.94 -15.89
CA VAL A 84 15.70 -13.91 -16.70
C VAL A 84 15.75 -14.34 -18.16
N SER A 85 14.63 -14.23 -18.86
CA SER A 85 14.42 -14.63 -20.25
C SER A 85 13.86 -13.48 -21.09
N GLU A 86 13.80 -13.65 -22.40
CA GLU A 86 13.14 -12.73 -23.32
C GLU A 86 11.67 -12.43 -22.94
N ALA A 87 10.98 -13.42 -22.35
CA ALA A 87 9.60 -13.26 -21.91
C ALA A 87 9.45 -12.28 -20.73
N ASP A 88 10.54 -11.98 -20.01
CA ASP A 88 10.51 -11.04 -18.88
C ASP A 88 10.76 -9.59 -19.33
N ILE A 89 11.07 -9.36 -20.62
CA ILE A 89 11.23 -8.02 -21.16
C ILE A 89 9.85 -7.35 -21.23
N ASP A 90 9.76 -6.20 -20.59
CA ASP A 90 8.61 -5.32 -20.74
C ASP A 90 8.53 -4.74 -22.16
N ARG A 91 7.55 -5.22 -22.92
CA ARG A 91 7.19 -4.72 -24.26
C ARG A 91 5.93 -3.85 -24.25
N LEU A 92 5.30 -3.68 -23.09
CA LEU A 92 4.10 -2.87 -22.93
C LEU A 92 4.45 -1.40 -22.70
N ARG A 93 5.41 -1.13 -21.80
CA ARG A 93 5.85 0.22 -21.42
C ARG A 93 7.30 0.51 -21.76
N ASN A 94 8.04 -0.49 -22.25
CA ASN A 94 9.46 -0.38 -22.55
C ASN A 94 10.30 0.08 -21.34
N SER A 95 9.93 -0.37 -20.13
CA SER A 95 10.68 -0.07 -18.91
C SER A 95 12.10 -0.65 -18.95
N ARG A 96 13.05 0.13 -18.44
CA ARG A 96 14.46 -0.26 -18.38
C ARG A 96 14.69 -1.23 -17.24
N SER A 97 15.61 -2.16 -17.45
CA SER A 97 16.09 -3.09 -16.43
C SER A 97 17.60 -3.23 -16.52
N ARG A 98 18.25 -3.41 -15.37
CA ARG A 98 19.68 -3.72 -15.27
C ARG A 98 19.95 -5.23 -15.26
N LEU A 99 18.91 -6.06 -15.15
CA LEU A 99 19.01 -7.50 -15.29
C LEU A 99 18.90 -7.85 -16.77
N SER A 100 20.02 -8.20 -17.42
CA SER A 100 20.00 -8.67 -18.80
C SER A 100 19.35 -10.06 -18.92
N VAL A 101 18.83 -10.38 -20.11
CA VAL A 101 18.43 -11.77 -20.43
C VAL A 101 19.61 -12.71 -20.19
N GLY A 102 19.32 -13.91 -19.67
CA GLY A 102 20.32 -14.89 -19.24
C GLY A 102 20.85 -14.68 -17.82
N THR A 103 20.55 -13.54 -17.16
CA THR A 103 20.89 -13.34 -15.75
C THR A 103 20.24 -14.43 -14.90
N ARG A 104 21.01 -15.04 -13.99
CA ARG A 104 20.51 -16.02 -13.02
C ARG A 104 20.71 -15.51 -11.61
N LEU A 105 19.63 -15.39 -10.84
CA LEU A 105 19.65 -15.01 -9.43
C LEU A 105 18.80 -15.98 -8.61
N SER A 106 19.03 -16.06 -7.30
CA SER A 106 18.16 -16.84 -6.44
C SER A 106 16.74 -16.25 -6.42
N ARG A 107 15.73 -17.06 -6.10
CA ARG A 107 14.36 -16.56 -5.88
C ARG A 107 14.34 -15.49 -4.78
N ALA A 108 15.17 -15.62 -3.75
CA ALA A 108 15.37 -14.62 -2.70
C ALA A 108 15.81 -13.27 -3.28
N ASP A 109 16.84 -13.26 -4.14
CA ASP A 109 17.36 -12.04 -4.74
C ASP A 109 16.34 -11.42 -5.70
N MET A 110 15.65 -12.24 -6.50
CA MET A 110 14.58 -11.75 -7.40
C MET A 110 13.47 -11.06 -6.58
N LEU A 111 13.07 -11.67 -5.46
CA LEU A 111 12.07 -11.10 -4.55
C LEU A 111 12.56 -9.80 -3.91
N HIS A 112 13.82 -9.77 -3.47
CA HIS A 112 14.44 -8.59 -2.88
C HIS A 112 14.47 -7.41 -3.86
N LEU A 113 14.95 -7.65 -5.09
CA LEU A 113 15.01 -6.63 -6.13
C LEU A 113 13.62 -6.12 -6.53
N ALA A 114 12.64 -7.03 -6.67
CA ALA A 114 11.25 -6.70 -6.99
C ALA A 114 10.61 -5.79 -5.93
N LEU A 115 10.89 -6.03 -4.65
CA LEU A 115 10.31 -5.26 -3.55
C LEU A 115 11.03 -3.94 -3.30
N MET A 116 12.36 -3.98 -3.13
CA MET A 116 13.18 -2.82 -2.78
C MET A 116 13.26 -1.81 -3.94
N SER A 117 13.71 -2.29 -5.10
CA SER A 117 14.04 -1.45 -6.25
C SER A 117 12.96 -1.43 -7.32
N SER A 118 11.84 -2.13 -7.07
CA SER A 118 10.73 -2.25 -8.02
C SER A 118 11.11 -2.90 -9.35
N GLU A 119 12.08 -3.82 -9.34
CA GLU A 119 12.63 -4.44 -10.56
C GLU A 119 11.56 -5.31 -11.27
N ASN A 120 11.28 -4.98 -12.54
CA ASN A 120 10.17 -5.59 -13.29
C ASN A 120 10.50 -6.98 -13.81
N ARG A 121 11.73 -7.20 -14.32
CA ARG A 121 12.14 -8.50 -14.86
C ARG A 121 12.20 -9.56 -13.77
N ALA A 122 12.65 -9.17 -12.58
CA ALA A 122 12.66 -10.03 -11.40
C ALA A 122 11.23 -10.43 -11.00
N ALA A 123 10.30 -9.47 -10.91
CA ALA A 123 8.90 -9.75 -10.59
C ALA A 123 8.22 -10.64 -11.65
N HIS A 124 8.49 -10.39 -12.94
CA HIS A 124 7.97 -11.21 -14.02
C HIS A 124 8.55 -12.63 -14.00
N ALA A 125 9.86 -12.77 -13.81
CA ALA A 125 10.53 -14.06 -13.70
C ALA A 125 10.00 -14.88 -12.52
N LEU A 126 9.70 -14.26 -11.37
CA LEU A 126 9.06 -14.92 -10.24
C LEU A 126 7.73 -15.56 -10.64
N GLY A 127 6.87 -14.81 -11.34
CA GLY A 127 5.58 -15.33 -11.81
C GLY A 127 5.73 -16.40 -12.90
N ARG A 128 6.68 -16.24 -13.81
CA ARG A 128 6.93 -17.21 -14.89
C ARG A 128 7.50 -18.54 -14.38
N HIS A 129 8.33 -18.51 -13.35
CA HIS A 129 8.91 -19.71 -12.70
C HIS A 129 8.00 -20.33 -11.63
N TYR A 130 6.76 -19.86 -11.49
CA TYR A 130 5.76 -20.50 -10.65
C TYR A 130 5.25 -21.80 -11.29
N PRO A 131 4.91 -22.85 -10.52
CA PRO A 131 4.29 -24.06 -11.06
C PRO A 131 3.03 -23.75 -11.88
N GLY A 132 2.96 -24.23 -13.12
CA GLY A 132 1.89 -23.88 -14.07
C GLY A 132 2.07 -22.53 -14.78
N GLY A 133 3.21 -21.86 -14.59
CA GLY A 133 3.63 -20.65 -15.29
C GLY A 133 2.84 -19.40 -14.92
N LEU A 134 2.98 -18.37 -15.77
CA LEU A 134 2.45 -17.03 -15.50
C LEU A 134 0.91 -17.01 -15.32
N GLN A 135 0.18 -17.81 -16.11
CA GLN A 135 -1.27 -17.88 -15.97
C GLN A 135 -1.69 -18.47 -14.61
N ALA A 136 -1.00 -19.51 -14.14
CA ALA A 136 -1.25 -20.07 -12.81
C ALA A 136 -0.89 -19.08 -11.71
N PHE A 137 0.20 -18.32 -11.88
CA PHE A 137 0.59 -17.28 -10.95
C PHE A 137 -0.46 -16.17 -10.83
N VAL A 138 -0.95 -15.65 -11.95
CA VAL A 138 -2.01 -14.61 -11.96
C VAL A 138 -3.31 -15.13 -11.34
N ARG A 139 -3.66 -16.41 -11.58
CA ARG A 139 -4.79 -17.04 -10.86
C ARG A 139 -4.56 -17.04 -9.34
N ALA A 140 -3.39 -17.49 -8.89
CA ALA A 140 -3.02 -17.50 -7.47
C ALA A 140 -3.04 -16.10 -6.83
N MET A 141 -2.63 -15.05 -7.56
CA MET A 141 -2.75 -13.66 -7.09
C MET A 141 -4.20 -13.24 -6.85
N ASN A 142 -5.11 -13.57 -7.77
CA ASN A 142 -6.53 -13.24 -7.61
C ASN A 142 -7.24 -14.15 -6.59
N ASP A 143 -6.83 -15.41 -6.46
CA ASP A 143 -7.29 -16.31 -5.40
C ASP A 143 -6.91 -15.76 -4.03
N LYS A 144 -5.67 -15.29 -3.90
CA LYS A 144 -5.19 -14.63 -2.67
C LYS A 144 -5.96 -13.34 -2.39
N ALA A 145 -6.19 -12.49 -3.40
CA ALA A 145 -7.00 -11.28 -3.25
C ALA A 145 -8.39 -11.60 -2.67
N ARG A 146 -9.08 -12.59 -3.24
CA ARG A 146 -10.38 -13.06 -2.74
C ARG A 146 -10.31 -13.59 -1.32
N ALA A 147 -9.29 -14.40 -0.99
CA ALA A 147 -9.11 -14.94 0.35
C ALA A 147 -8.84 -13.85 1.40
N LEU A 148 -8.21 -12.74 1.02
CA LEU A 148 -8.01 -11.57 1.87
C LEU A 148 -9.25 -10.66 1.95
N GLY A 149 -10.32 -10.96 1.21
CA GLY A 149 -11.51 -10.12 1.11
C GLY A 149 -11.30 -8.84 0.30
N MET A 150 -10.31 -8.82 -0.60
CA MET A 150 -10.04 -7.70 -1.51
C MET A 150 -10.99 -7.72 -2.71
N ARG A 151 -12.25 -7.34 -2.47
CA ARG A 151 -13.38 -7.52 -3.42
C ARG A 151 -13.31 -6.60 -4.64
N HIS A 152 -12.52 -5.53 -4.57
CA HIS A 152 -12.39 -4.52 -5.61
C HIS A 152 -10.98 -4.53 -6.24
N SER A 153 -10.22 -5.60 -6.02
CA SER A 153 -8.89 -5.78 -6.61
C SER A 153 -8.90 -6.83 -7.72
N ARG A 154 -8.12 -6.56 -8.77
CA ARG A 154 -7.88 -7.49 -9.86
C ARG A 154 -6.42 -7.39 -10.29
N PHE A 155 -5.81 -8.55 -10.53
CA PHE A 155 -4.45 -8.67 -11.04
C PHE A 155 -4.44 -9.41 -12.38
N VAL A 156 -3.68 -8.91 -13.34
CA VAL A 156 -3.48 -9.49 -14.67
C VAL A 156 -2.01 -9.79 -14.96
N ASP A 157 -1.09 -9.20 -14.19
CA ASP A 157 0.35 -9.43 -14.31
C ASP A 157 1.07 -9.26 -12.94
N PRO A 158 2.26 -9.86 -12.73
CA PRO A 158 2.97 -9.83 -11.45
C PRO A 158 3.78 -8.55 -11.20
N THR A 159 3.86 -7.65 -12.18
CA THR A 159 4.75 -6.48 -12.17
C THR A 159 4.01 -5.19 -11.85
N GLY A 160 2.75 -5.04 -12.29
CA GLY A 160 2.04 -3.77 -12.25
C GLY A 160 2.32 -2.86 -13.43
N LEU A 161 2.72 -3.42 -14.58
CA LEU A 161 2.90 -2.67 -15.83
C LEU A 161 1.59 -2.50 -16.59
N SER A 162 0.64 -3.43 -16.44
CA SER A 162 -0.72 -3.24 -16.91
C SER A 162 -1.48 -2.26 -16.02
N ALA A 163 -2.26 -1.37 -16.66
CA ALA A 163 -3.21 -0.51 -15.95
C ALA A 163 -4.41 -1.30 -15.41
N ASP A 164 -4.64 -2.53 -15.89
CA ASP A 164 -5.70 -3.41 -15.42
C ASP A 164 -5.38 -4.08 -14.06
N ASN A 165 -4.16 -3.91 -13.56
CA ASN A 165 -3.86 -4.18 -12.16
C ASN A 165 -4.43 -3.06 -11.30
N VAL A 166 -5.58 -3.32 -10.70
CA VAL A 166 -6.37 -2.33 -9.97
C VAL A 166 -6.68 -2.77 -8.54
N SER A 167 -6.93 -1.80 -7.67
CA SER A 167 -7.39 -2.01 -6.29
C SER A 167 -8.01 -0.73 -5.74
N THR A 168 -8.60 -0.81 -4.55
CA THR A 168 -8.94 0.35 -3.72
C THR A 168 -7.95 0.53 -2.58
N PRO A 169 -7.82 1.73 -1.99
CA PRO A 169 -7.04 1.95 -0.79
C PRO A 169 -7.38 1.01 0.37
N ARG A 170 -8.66 0.73 0.62
CA ARG A 170 -9.05 -0.22 1.68
C ARG A 170 -8.57 -1.64 1.43
N ASP A 171 -8.69 -2.11 0.19
CA ASP A 171 -8.19 -3.44 -0.16
C ASP A 171 -6.66 -3.53 -0.05
N LEU A 172 -5.94 -2.45 -0.36
CA LEU A 172 -4.51 -2.38 -0.16
C LEU A 172 -4.09 -2.43 1.32
N VAL A 173 -4.90 -1.93 2.26
CA VAL A 173 -4.63 -2.12 3.70
C VAL A 173 -4.74 -3.60 4.11
N LYS A 174 -5.67 -4.36 3.53
CA LYS A 174 -5.76 -5.82 3.76
C LYS A 174 -4.52 -6.53 3.24
N LEU A 175 -4.03 -6.15 2.05
CA LEU A 175 -2.77 -6.66 1.51
C LEU A 175 -1.58 -6.29 2.40
N LEU A 176 -1.50 -5.04 2.87
CA LEU A 176 -0.46 -4.56 3.79
C LEU A 176 -0.43 -5.39 5.08
N ARG A 177 -1.58 -5.64 5.71
CA ARG A 177 -1.70 -6.50 6.89
C ARG A 177 -1.19 -7.92 6.62
N ALA A 178 -1.53 -8.49 5.46
CA ALA A 178 -1.09 -9.83 5.08
C ALA A 178 0.43 -9.89 4.91
N VAL A 179 1.03 -8.96 4.16
CA VAL A 179 2.49 -8.94 3.93
C VAL A 179 3.30 -8.62 5.18
N ASN A 180 2.73 -7.86 6.13
CA ASN A 180 3.40 -7.57 7.42
C ASN A 180 3.54 -8.81 8.31
N ARG A 181 2.87 -9.92 8.00
CA ARG A 181 3.06 -11.19 8.71
C ARG A 181 4.24 -12.01 8.18
N HIS A 182 4.89 -11.56 7.11
CA HIS A 182 5.96 -12.30 6.44
C HIS A 182 7.31 -11.58 6.63
N PRO A 183 8.20 -12.07 7.54
CA PRO A 183 9.45 -11.38 7.87
C PRO A 183 10.37 -11.13 6.67
N VAL A 184 10.40 -12.06 5.72
CA VAL A 184 11.20 -11.93 4.49
C VAL A 184 10.71 -10.76 3.63
N ILE A 185 9.40 -10.56 3.52
CA ILE A 185 8.80 -9.46 2.75
C ILE A 185 9.13 -8.14 3.44
N LYS A 186 8.87 -8.03 4.75
CA LYS A 186 9.21 -6.83 5.55
C LYS A 186 10.64 -6.40 5.29
N ARG A 187 11.60 -7.30 5.56
CA ARG A 187 13.04 -7.06 5.38
C ARG A 187 13.38 -6.55 3.98
N TYR A 188 12.83 -7.16 2.93
CA TYR A 188 13.13 -6.77 1.56
C TYR A 188 12.48 -5.44 1.16
N THR A 189 11.28 -5.13 1.65
CA THR A 189 10.64 -3.84 1.34
C THR A 189 11.35 -2.63 1.96
N VAL A 190 12.05 -2.82 3.07
CA VAL A 190 12.72 -1.75 3.84
C VAL A 190 14.25 -1.81 3.77
N SER A 191 14.81 -2.71 2.96
CA SER A 191 16.25 -2.69 2.64
C SER A 191 16.60 -1.38 1.94
N THR A 192 17.66 -0.69 2.36
CA THR A 192 18.07 0.60 1.79
C THR A 192 18.69 0.47 0.41
N ASP A 193 19.50 -0.57 0.24
CA ASP A 193 20.27 -0.89 -0.94
C ASP A 193 20.64 -2.38 -0.95
N TYR A 194 21.06 -2.87 -2.11
CA TYR A 194 21.48 -4.24 -2.30
C TYR A 194 22.40 -4.36 -3.51
N ASN A 195 23.47 -5.13 -3.36
CA ASN A 195 24.47 -5.32 -4.39
C ASN A 195 24.44 -6.74 -4.92
N VAL A 196 24.12 -6.88 -6.20
CA VAL A 196 24.08 -8.17 -6.89
C VAL A 196 25.40 -8.41 -7.59
N LYS A 197 26.14 -9.44 -7.14
CA LYS A 197 27.36 -9.89 -7.82
C LYS A 197 27.00 -10.80 -8.99
N MET A 198 27.28 -10.34 -10.19
CA MET A 198 27.07 -11.09 -11.43
C MET A 198 28.17 -12.14 -11.62
N LYS A 199 27.89 -13.18 -12.42
CA LYS A 199 28.87 -14.25 -12.72
C LYS A 199 30.18 -13.75 -13.33
N ASN A 200 30.12 -12.67 -14.12
CA ASN A 200 31.29 -12.04 -14.74
C ASN A 200 32.03 -11.06 -13.80
N GLY A 201 31.75 -11.08 -12.49
CA GLY A 201 32.36 -10.21 -11.50
C GLY A 201 31.77 -8.80 -11.41
N ARG A 202 30.92 -8.39 -12.36
CA ARG A 202 30.24 -7.08 -12.33
C ARG A 202 29.31 -6.98 -11.12
N GLN A 203 29.31 -5.83 -10.47
CA GLN A 203 28.42 -5.52 -9.36
C GLN A 203 27.28 -4.61 -9.84
N LEU A 204 26.03 -4.98 -9.51
CA LEU A 204 24.85 -4.16 -9.80
C LEU A 204 24.25 -3.66 -8.49
N VAL A 205 24.36 -2.37 -8.22
CA VAL A 205 23.87 -1.74 -6.99
C VAL A 205 22.45 -1.24 -7.16
N TYR A 206 21.52 -1.73 -6.36
CA TYR A 206 20.12 -1.32 -6.31
C TYR A 206 19.85 -0.51 -5.06
N HIS A 207 18.89 0.42 -5.16
CA HIS A 207 18.48 1.27 -4.06
C HIS A 207 16.97 1.17 -3.88
N ASN A 208 16.51 1.40 -2.65
CA ASN A 208 15.09 1.48 -2.36
C ASN A 208 14.44 2.64 -3.13
N THR A 209 13.28 2.37 -3.71
CA THR A 209 12.49 3.37 -4.42
C THR A 209 11.79 4.36 -3.49
N ASN A 210 11.53 3.98 -2.23
CA ASN A 210 11.02 4.88 -1.21
C ASN A 210 12.18 5.53 -0.44
N ARG A 211 12.32 6.85 -0.56
CA ARG A 211 13.38 7.60 0.12
C ARG A 211 13.21 7.66 1.63
N LEU A 212 11.98 7.50 2.14
CA LEU A 212 11.69 7.51 3.58
C LEU A 212 12.37 6.35 4.31
N VAL A 213 12.59 5.22 3.64
CA VAL A 213 13.28 4.06 4.20
C VAL A 213 14.72 4.37 4.65
N LYS A 214 15.34 5.42 4.09
CA LYS A 214 16.71 5.85 4.47
C LYS A 214 16.72 6.89 5.58
N SER A 215 15.57 7.39 6.02
CA SER A 215 15.49 8.40 7.07
C SER A 215 15.37 7.73 8.44
N ASN A 216 16.19 8.17 9.39
CA ASN A 216 16.13 7.71 10.78
C ASN A 216 14.87 8.19 11.52
N ASP A 217 14.12 9.15 10.94
CA ASP A 217 12.89 9.66 11.54
C ASP A 217 11.71 8.72 11.32
N TRP A 218 11.85 7.72 10.43
CA TRP A 218 10.76 6.83 10.02
C TRP A 218 11.04 5.39 10.42
N ASP A 219 10.19 4.85 11.28
CA ASP A 219 10.15 3.42 11.61
C ASP A 219 9.18 2.71 10.66
N ILE A 220 9.70 2.20 9.55
CA ILE A 220 8.89 1.58 8.47
C ILE A 220 9.00 0.05 8.54
N ASN A 221 7.84 -0.61 8.59
CA ASN A 221 7.75 -2.07 8.61
C ASN A 221 7.54 -2.68 7.21
N VAL A 222 6.79 -1.99 6.35
CA VAL A 222 6.51 -2.38 4.97
C VAL A 222 6.46 -1.12 4.10
N SER A 223 6.98 -1.17 2.88
CA SER A 223 6.90 -0.06 1.93
C SER A 223 6.88 -0.51 0.49
N LYS A 224 6.06 0.12 -0.34
CA LYS A 224 6.15 -0.02 -1.80
C LYS A 224 5.72 1.26 -2.51
N THR A 225 6.48 1.66 -3.52
CA THR A 225 6.10 2.72 -4.46
C THR A 225 5.56 2.15 -5.77
N GLY A 226 4.78 2.95 -6.49
CA GLY A 226 4.30 2.60 -7.83
C GLY A 226 4.24 3.83 -8.74
N PHE A 227 4.44 3.60 -10.05
CA PHE A 227 4.17 4.60 -11.08
C PHE A 227 3.98 3.92 -12.44
N ILE A 228 2.87 4.26 -13.10
CA ILE A 228 2.60 4.25 -14.54
C ILE A 228 1.73 5.49 -14.79
N ASN A 229 1.62 5.95 -16.05
CA ASN A 229 0.90 7.19 -16.34
C ASN A 229 -0.56 7.16 -15.83
N GLU A 230 -1.23 6.02 -15.92
CA GLU A 230 -2.63 5.82 -15.55
C GLU A 230 -2.83 5.70 -14.03
N ALA A 231 -1.80 5.29 -13.28
CA ALA A 231 -1.86 5.14 -11.82
C ALA A 231 -1.42 6.41 -11.08
N GLY A 232 -0.70 7.31 -11.76
CA GLY A 232 0.05 8.39 -11.12
C GLY A 232 1.09 7.85 -10.11
N LEU A 233 1.56 8.71 -9.21
CA LEU A 233 2.54 8.32 -8.20
C LEU A 233 1.83 7.66 -7.00
N CYS A 234 2.07 6.37 -6.79
CA CYS A 234 1.53 5.61 -5.66
C CYS A 234 2.58 5.37 -4.57
N LEU A 235 2.14 5.32 -3.31
CA LEU A 235 2.90 4.87 -2.15
C LEU A 235 1.98 4.11 -1.20
N VAL A 236 2.44 2.96 -0.73
CA VAL A 236 1.84 2.27 0.42
C VAL A 236 2.91 1.96 1.44
N MET A 237 2.58 2.05 2.72
CA MET A 237 3.50 1.70 3.79
C MET A 237 2.77 1.31 5.08
N ILE A 238 3.48 0.55 5.92
CA ILE A 238 3.18 0.41 7.34
C ILE A 238 4.34 1.03 8.09
N THR A 239 4.02 1.91 9.04
CA THR A 239 5.01 2.61 9.85
C THR A 239 4.52 2.77 11.28
N ARG A 240 5.44 2.99 12.23
CA ARG A 240 5.09 3.32 13.60
C ARG A 240 5.01 4.83 13.79
N ILE A 241 3.88 5.30 14.30
CA ILE A 241 3.66 6.70 14.68
C ILE A 241 3.15 6.71 16.11
N ASP A 242 3.90 7.34 17.00
CA ASP A 242 3.57 7.44 18.43
C ASP A 242 3.18 6.08 19.03
N ASN A 243 4.05 5.09 18.83
CA ASN A 243 3.89 3.67 19.21
C ASN A 243 2.75 2.88 18.56
N ARG A 244 1.97 3.46 17.64
CA ARG A 244 0.90 2.76 16.89
C ARG A 244 1.40 2.27 15.54
N GLU A 245 1.06 1.05 15.17
CA GLU A 245 1.32 0.55 13.82
C GLU A 245 0.25 1.11 12.85
N VAL A 246 0.64 1.99 11.94
CA VAL A 246 -0.27 2.70 11.02
C VAL A 246 -0.02 2.27 9.58
N ALA A 247 -1.06 1.83 8.89
CA ALA A 247 -1.05 1.62 7.45
C ALA A 247 -1.46 2.91 6.73
N MET A 248 -0.69 3.28 5.71
CA MET A 248 -0.95 4.43 4.85
C MET A 248 -0.97 4.00 3.39
N VAL A 249 -2.00 4.45 2.67
CA VAL A 249 -2.15 4.23 1.23
C VAL A 249 -2.39 5.57 0.56
N PHE A 250 -1.58 5.88 -0.45
CA PHE A 250 -1.64 7.08 -1.28
C PHE A 250 -1.64 6.65 -2.76
N LEU A 251 -2.73 6.91 -3.48
CA LEU A 251 -2.85 6.58 -4.89
C LEU A 251 -3.03 7.85 -5.73
N ASN A 252 -2.47 7.81 -6.94
CA ASN A 252 -2.53 8.89 -7.92
C ASN A 252 -2.10 10.26 -7.38
N SER A 253 -0.94 10.32 -6.73
CA SER A 253 -0.39 11.59 -6.24
C SER A 253 0.22 12.42 -7.36
N GLN A 254 -0.10 13.71 -7.39
CA GLN A 254 0.36 14.65 -8.43
C GLN A 254 1.61 15.43 -8.01
N GLY A 255 2.71 15.22 -8.74
CA GLY A 255 4.00 15.91 -8.55
C GLY A 255 5.09 15.01 -7.97
N ARG A 256 6.34 15.19 -8.40
CA ARG A 256 7.44 14.22 -8.17
C ARG A 256 7.62 13.76 -6.71
N TYR A 257 7.44 14.65 -5.74
CA TYR A 257 7.65 14.37 -4.31
C TYR A 257 6.35 14.35 -3.49
N SER A 258 5.20 14.47 -4.15
CA SER A 258 3.92 14.71 -3.49
C SER A 258 3.50 13.59 -2.55
N ARG A 259 3.65 12.32 -2.95
CA ARG A 259 3.33 11.16 -2.10
C ARG A 259 4.16 11.07 -0.82
N ILE A 260 5.41 11.56 -0.85
CA ILE A 260 6.27 11.62 0.34
C ILE A 260 5.81 12.78 1.23
N GLY A 261 5.48 13.92 0.63
CA GLY A 261 4.88 15.06 1.34
C GLY A 261 3.53 14.70 1.98
N ASP A 262 2.68 13.94 1.30
CA ASP A 262 1.41 13.43 1.82
C ASP A 262 1.65 12.52 3.04
N ALA A 263 2.65 11.63 2.98
CA ALA A 263 3.02 10.80 4.14
C ALA A 263 3.45 11.65 5.35
N VAL A 264 4.28 12.68 5.14
CA VAL A 264 4.69 13.61 6.21
C VAL A 264 3.48 14.38 6.77
N ARG A 265 2.59 14.89 5.92
CA ARG A 265 1.37 15.57 6.35
C ARG A 265 0.46 14.66 7.18
N VAL A 266 0.27 13.42 6.74
CA VAL A 266 -0.51 12.43 7.49
C VAL A 266 0.12 12.13 8.83
N ARG A 267 1.44 11.94 8.91
CA ARG A 267 2.13 11.74 10.19
C ARG A 267 1.86 12.88 11.16
N ASN A 268 2.07 14.12 10.72
CA ASN A 268 1.81 15.30 11.53
C ASN A 268 0.33 15.41 11.94
N TYR A 269 -0.59 15.01 11.06
CA TYR A 269 -2.02 14.98 11.35
C TYR A 269 -2.34 13.95 12.44
N VAL A 270 -1.83 12.72 12.33
CA VAL A 270 -2.06 11.64 13.29
C VAL A 270 -1.49 12.00 14.67
N GLU A 271 -0.24 12.49 14.73
CA GLU A 271 0.40 12.91 15.98
C GLU A 271 -0.40 14.01 16.71
N LYS A 272 -0.93 15.00 15.97
CA LYS A 272 -1.78 16.05 16.56
C LYS A 272 -3.11 15.52 17.11
N HIS A 273 -3.75 14.58 16.41
CA HIS A 273 -5.04 14.04 16.84
C HIS A 273 -4.92 13.13 18.06
N ILE A 274 -3.80 12.41 18.21
CA ILE A 274 -3.51 11.63 19.42
C ILE A 274 -3.37 12.55 20.63
N ASN A 275 -2.59 13.64 20.49
CA ASN A 275 -2.39 14.60 21.59
C ASN A 275 -3.71 15.24 22.05
N LEU A 276 -4.63 15.55 21.13
CA LEU A 276 -5.95 16.08 21.48
C LEU A 276 -6.85 15.04 22.18
N ALA A 277 -6.69 13.76 21.90
CA ALA A 277 -7.44 12.68 22.55
C ALA A 277 -6.91 12.37 23.96
N MET A 278 -5.63 12.61 24.24
CA MET A 278 -5.00 12.43 25.56
C MET A 278 -5.27 13.59 26.53
N LEU A 279 -5.70 14.75 26.01
CA LEU A 279 -6.04 15.95 26.79
C LEU A 279 -7.53 16.00 27.20
N LYS A 280 -8.31 14.99 26.84
CA LYS A 280 -9.74 14.84 27.20
C LYS A 280 -9.90 13.67 28.15
#